data_AF-A0A317WB82-F1
#
_entry.id   AF-A0A317WB82-F1
#
_cell.length_a   1.000
_cell.length_b   1.000
_cell.length_c   1.000
_cell.angle_alpha   90.00
_cell.angle_beta   90.00
_cell.angle_gamma   90.00
#
_symmetry.space_group_name_H-M   'P 1'
#
loop_
_entity.id
_entity.type
_entity.pdbx_description
1 polymer ?
#
loop_
_entity_poly.entity_id
_entity_poly.type
_entity_poly.pdbx_seq_one_letter_code
_entity_poly.pdbx_strand_id
1 'polypeptide(L)' 'MKSVLYCLALCLPVLATPLMEVTLSNSTSCQTYGGDSIANLACRNTCIEQGEGWTGGFCDSQQICHCTFNV' A
#
# COMPACT_ATOMS: atom_id res chain seq x y z
N MET A 1 29.82 -36.07 20.03
CA MET A 1 30.18 -34.68 20.40
C MET A 1 30.34 -33.91 19.10
N LYS A 2 29.30 -33.15 18.74
CA LYS A 2 29.37 -31.68 18.58
C LYS A 2 30.45 -31.28 17.57
N SER A 3 30.06 -30.99 16.32
CA SER A 3 30.71 -30.00 15.42
C SER A 3 30.41 -30.19 13.92
N VAL A 4 29.27 -30.77 13.53
CA VAL A 4 28.85 -30.77 12.11
C VAL A 4 27.41 -30.30 11.94
N LEU A 5 27.02 -29.30 12.74
CA LEU A 5 25.66 -28.72 12.72
C LEU A 5 25.69 -27.19 12.67
N TYR A 6 26.72 -26.61 12.05
CA TYR A 6 26.96 -25.15 12.09
C TYR A 6 27.23 -24.50 10.73
N CYS A 7 26.95 -25.15 9.60
CA CYS A 7 27.10 -24.52 8.27
C CYS A 7 25.79 -24.29 7.50
N LEU A 8 24.63 -24.72 8.02
CA LEU A 8 23.35 -24.59 7.30
C LEU A 8 22.57 -23.31 7.60
N ALA A 9 23.10 -22.39 8.42
CA ALA A 9 22.35 -21.25 8.93
C ALA A 9 22.61 -19.89 8.25
N LEU A 10 23.50 -19.80 7.24
CA LEU A 10 24.01 -18.49 6.79
C LEU A 10 23.87 -18.16 5.29
N CYS A 11 23.12 -18.96 4.51
CA CYS A 11 22.92 -18.70 3.08
C CYS A 11 21.43 -18.56 2.70
N LEU A 12 20.63 -17.89 3.52
CA LEU A 12 19.37 -17.33 3.02
C LEU A 12 19.71 -15.94 2.47
N PRO A 13 19.76 -15.75 1.13
CA PRO A 13 19.66 -14.40 0.61
C PRO A 13 18.32 -13.87 1.10
N VAL A 14 18.37 -12.85 1.94
CA VAL A 14 17.25 -11.96 2.17
C VAL A 14 16.91 -11.40 0.79
N LEU A 15 16.03 -12.09 0.08
CA LEU A 15 15.22 -11.50 -0.96
C LEU A 15 14.25 -10.61 -0.20
N ALA A 16 14.76 -9.46 0.25
CA ALA A 16 13.93 -8.29 0.48
C ALA A 16 13.31 -7.98 -0.88
N THR A 17 12.22 -8.67 -1.19
CA THR A 17 11.32 -8.22 -2.23
C THR A 17 10.93 -6.82 -1.77
N PRO A 18 11.23 -5.75 -2.54
CA PRO A 18 10.64 -4.46 -2.22
C PRO A 18 9.14 -4.71 -2.13
N LEU A 19 8.55 -4.31 -0.99
CA LEU A 19 7.11 -4.27 -0.81
C LEU A 19 6.54 -3.69 -2.09
N MET A 20 5.87 -4.57 -2.83
CA MET A 20 5.26 -4.35 -4.13
C MET A 20 4.98 -2.87 -4.34
N GLU A 21 5.88 -2.19 -5.05
CA GLU A 21 5.57 -0.87 -5.58
C GLU A 21 4.45 -1.15 -6.57
N VAL A 22 3.21 -0.96 -6.10
CA VAL A 22 2.05 -0.83 -6.97
C VAL A 22 2.38 0.42 -7.78
N THR A 23 3.09 0.19 -8.87
CA THR A 23 3.21 1.12 -9.97
C THR A 23 1.78 1.31 -10.43
N LEU A 24 1.16 2.35 -9.88
CA LEU A 24 -0.21 2.78 -10.16
C LEU A 24 -0.27 3.40 -11.55
N SER A 25 0.27 2.68 -12.53
CA SER A 25 0.22 3.03 -13.94
C SER A 25 -1.07 2.45 -14.48
N ASN A 26 -2.13 3.27 -14.42
CA ASN A 26 -3.44 3.06 -15.07
C ASN A 26 -4.50 2.24 -14.30
N SER A 27 -4.31 1.98 -13.00
CA SER A 27 -5.38 1.47 -12.13
C SER A 27 -6.14 2.67 -11.57
N THR A 28 -7.43 2.81 -11.88
CA THR A 28 -8.25 3.83 -11.19
C THR A 28 -8.20 3.54 -9.68
N SER A 29 -7.71 4.47 -8.87
CA SER A 29 -7.44 4.27 -7.43
C SER A 29 -8.65 3.81 -6.61
N CYS A 30 -9.86 3.97 -7.17
CA CYS A 30 -11.13 3.64 -6.57
C CYS A 30 -11.82 2.41 -7.18
N GLN A 31 -11.13 1.60 -7.99
CA GLN A 31 -11.66 0.29 -8.42
C GLN A 31 -11.44 -0.75 -7.33
N THR A 32 -12.29 -0.71 -6.30
CA THR A 32 -12.34 -1.74 -5.25
C THR A 32 -13.55 -2.63 -5.41
N TYR A 33 -13.38 -3.94 -5.17
CA TYR A 33 -14.49 -4.86 -5.03
C TYR A 33 -15.38 -4.43 -3.84
N GLY A 34 -16.67 -4.18 -4.09
CA GLY A 34 -17.62 -3.71 -3.08
C GLY A 34 -18.21 -2.30 -3.31
N GLY A 35 -17.86 -1.65 -4.41
CA GLY A 35 -18.52 -0.42 -4.90
C GLY A 35 -18.01 0.87 -4.25
N ASP A 36 -18.67 1.98 -4.61
CA ASP A 36 -18.17 3.34 -4.38
C ASP A 36 -17.95 3.69 -2.90
N SER A 37 -18.76 3.14 -2.00
CA SER A 37 -18.60 3.37 -0.55
C SER A 37 -17.30 2.77 -0.02
N ILE A 38 -16.95 1.56 -0.45
CA ILE A 38 -15.70 0.91 -0.05
C ILE A 38 -14.52 1.60 -0.71
N ALA A 39 -14.67 1.98 -1.99
CA ALA A 39 -13.63 2.71 -2.71
C ALA A 39 -13.30 4.05 -2.04
N ASN A 40 -14.33 4.81 -1.66
CA ASN A 40 -14.16 6.07 -0.93
C ASN A 40 -13.47 5.86 0.42
N LEU A 41 -13.84 4.81 1.16
CA LEU A 41 -13.21 4.52 2.45
C LEU A 41 -11.73 4.13 2.29
N ALA A 42 -11.40 3.29 1.30
CA ALA A 42 -10.03 2.92 1.00
C ALA A 42 -9.20 4.14 0.60
N CYS A 43 -9.70 4.94 -0.35
CA CYS A 43 -9.09 6.20 -0.78
C CYS A 43 -8.81 7.13 0.42
N ARG A 44 -9.83 7.36 1.27
CA ARG A 44 -9.69 8.20 2.46
C ARG A 44 -8.57 7.72 3.38
N ASN A 45 -8.53 6.43 3.69
CA ASN A 45 -7.55 5.87 4.62
C ASN A 45 -6.14 5.94 4.04
N THR A 46 -5.96 5.58 2.76
CA THR A 46 -4.67 5.72 2.07
C THR A 46 -4.15 7.15 2.08
N CYS A 47 -5.03 8.16 1.92
CA CYS A 47 -4.61 9.56 2.01
C CYS A 47 -4.19 9.94 3.43
N ILE A 48 -4.90 9.50 4.48
CA ILE A 48 -4.53 9.77 5.88
C ILE A 48 -3.17 9.12 6.23
N GLU A 49 -2.91 7.93 5.70
CA GLU A 49 -1.65 7.19 5.95
C GLU A 49 -0.41 7.88 5.35
N GLN A 50 -0.57 8.86 4.46
CA GLN A 50 0.56 9.65 3.94
C GLN A 50 1.19 10.56 5.00
N GLY A 51 0.49 10.84 6.11
CA GLY A 51 1.03 11.57 7.25
C GLY A 51 0.44 12.97 7.45
N GLU A 52 1.15 13.81 8.21
CA GLU A 52 0.64 15.09 8.67
C GLU A 52 0.20 16.03 7.54
N GLY A 53 -0.90 16.76 7.79
CA GLY A 53 -1.55 17.65 6.82
C GLY A 53 -2.56 16.97 5.89
N TRP A 54 -2.47 15.65 5.68
CA TRP A 54 -3.49 14.90 4.95
C TRP A 54 -4.69 14.60 5.86
N THR A 55 -5.89 14.96 5.40
CA THR A 55 -7.13 14.86 6.22
C THR A 55 -8.10 13.80 5.72
N GLY A 56 -7.86 13.23 4.55
CA GLY A 56 -8.73 12.25 3.92
C GLY A 56 -8.63 12.28 2.40
N GLY A 57 -9.68 11.79 1.76
CA GLY A 57 -9.82 11.78 0.31
C GLY A 57 -11.18 11.22 -0.12
N PHE A 58 -11.49 11.38 -1.40
CA PHE A 58 -12.72 10.88 -2.02
C PHE A 58 -12.47 10.42 -3.46
N CYS A 59 -13.34 9.54 -3.94
CA CYS A 59 -13.34 9.05 -5.30
C CYS A 59 -14.23 9.91 -6.18
N ASP A 60 -13.75 10.31 -7.36
CA ASP A 60 -14.59 10.95 -8.37
C ASP A 60 -15.31 9.92 -9.27
N SER A 61 -16.13 10.41 -10.19
CA SER A 61 -16.86 9.59 -11.16
C SER A 61 -15.97 8.86 -12.16
N GLN A 62 -14.68 9.20 -12.24
CA GLN A 62 -13.68 8.52 -13.07
C GLN A 62 -12.91 7.47 -12.25
N GLN A 63 -13.38 7.18 -11.03
CA GLN A 63 -12.72 6.29 -10.06
C GLN A 63 -11.29 6.74 -9.69
N ILE A 64 -11.01 8.03 -9.76
CA ILE A 64 -9.74 8.62 -9.33
C ILE A 64 -9.88 9.07 -7.86
N CYS A 65 -8.89 8.70 -7.03
CA CYS A 65 -8.83 9.12 -5.62
C CYS A 65 -8.21 10.52 -5.51
N HIS A 66 -8.95 11.44 -4.92
CA HIS A 66 -8.53 12.81 -4.65
C HIS A 66 -8.28 12.97 -3.16
N CYS A 67 -7.01 13.12 -2.76
CA CYS A 67 -6.66 13.37 -1.37
C CYS A 67 -6.89 14.83 -0.96
N THR A 68 -7.37 15.06 0.26
CA THR A 68 -7.58 16.39 0.84
C THR A 68 -6.47 16.73 1.82
N PHE A 69 -5.95 17.95 1.70
CA PHE A 69 -4.85 18.46 2.52
C PHE A 69 -5.30 19.74 3.24
N ASN A 70 -5.02 19.85 4.53
CA ASN A 70 -5.32 21.04 5.34
C ASN A 70 -4.19 21.31 6.33
N VAL A 71 -3.70 22.56 6.35
CA VAL A 71 -2.60 23.06 7.19
C VAL A 71 -3.01 24.25 8.02
#